data_AF-A0A7J8VXA0-F1
#
_entry.id   AF-A0A7J8VXA0-F1
#
_cell.length_a   1.000
_cell.length_b   1.000
_cell.length_c   1.000
_cell.angle_alpha   90.00
_cell.angle_beta   90.00
_cell.angle_gamma   90.00
#
_symmetry.space_group_name_H-M   'P 1'
#
loop_
_entity.id
_entity.type
_entity.pdbx_description
1 polymer ?
#
loop_
_entity_poly.entity_id
_entity_poly.type
_entity_poly.pdbx_seq_one_letter_code
_entity_poly.pdbx_strand_id
1 'polypeptide(L)'
;MMERLISVCLWLTLVLYLILRVACNAEGDVLNALKTNMADPNNVLQSWDPTLVNPCTWYHVTCNDRNSVTRVDLQNANLSGQLVPQLGQLPNLQYLELYGNNISGIIPEELGNLTNLLSLDLYLNNLTGGIPTTLGKLTKLQFLWSKPVQSEITTFISACSYVVQSDVNVIVIYALASQQQLIDRHNSSVLNYCYDTASAVSVAIRNSFSIP
;
A
#
# COMPACT_ATOMS: atom_id res chain seq x y z
N MET A 1 -34.17 -46.74 -8.60
CA MET A 1 -33.40 -46.24 -7.45
C MET A 1 -31.93 -46.02 -7.80
N MET A 2 -31.28 -47.02 -8.42
CA MET A 2 -29.86 -46.99 -8.85
C MET A 2 -29.50 -45.88 -9.87
N GLU A 3 -30.34 -45.63 -10.88
CA GLU A 3 -30.05 -44.59 -11.90
C GLU A 3 -30.03 -43.15 -11.33
N ARG A 4 -30.86 -42.88 -10.32
CA ARG A 4 -30.87 -41.58 -9.64
C ARG A 4 -29.59 -41.38 -8.83
N LEU A 5 -29.04 -42.45 -8.25
CA LEU A 5 -27.79 -42.39 -7.48
C LEU A 5 -26.58 -42.17 -8.41
N ILE A 6 -26.56 -42.78 -9.59
CA ILE A 6 -25.50 -42.58 -10.59
C ILE A 6 -25.52 -41.13 -11.11
N SER A 7 -26.70 -40.57 -11.42
CA SER A 7 -26.84 -39.19 -11.86
C SER A 7 -26.38 -38.18 -10.80
N VAL A 8 -26.73 -38.41 -9.52
CA VAL A 8 -26.25 -37.58 -8.40
C VAL A 8 -24.73 -37.69 -8.23
N CYS A 9 -24.14 -38.88 -8.36
CA CYS A 9 -22.68 -39.04 -8.33
C CYS A 9 -21.99 -38.33 -9.50
N LEU A 10 -22.53 -38.39 -10.72
CA LEU A 10 -21.97 -37.68 -11.88
C LEU A 10 -22.08 -36.16 -11.71
N TRP A 11 -23.16 -35.67 -11.12
CA TRP A 11 -23.33 -34.26 -10.78
C TRP A 11 -22.36 -33.81 -9.68
N LEU A 12 -22.21 -34.57 -8.60
CA LEU A 12 -21.30 -34.23 -7.51
C LEU A 12 -19.83 -34.28 -7.95
N THR A 13 -19.46 -35.26 -8.79
CA THR A 13 -18.11 -35.34 -9.34
C THR A 13 -17.84 -34.24 -10.37
N LEU A 14 -18.82 -33.85 -11.18
CA LEU A 14 -18.72 -32.69 -12.08
C LEU A 14 -18.61 -31.37 -11.31
N VAL A 15 -19.42 -31.17 -10.27
CA VAL A 15 -19.38 -29.98 -9.41
C VAL A 15 -18.05 -29.92 -8.66
N LEU A 16 -17.58 -31.03 -8.08
CA LEU A 16 -16.28 -31.10 -7.43
C LEU A 16 -15.14 -30.86 -8.44
N TYR A 17 -15.25 -31.39 -9.65
CA TYR A 17 -14.30 -31.15 -10.73
C TYR A 17 -14.26 -29.68 -11.15
N LEU A 18 -15.43 -29.03 -11.28
CA LEU A 18 -15.55 -27.60 -11.58
C LEU A 18 -15.00 -26.74 -10.44
N ILE A 19 -15.25 -27.09 -9.18
CA ILE A 19 -14.68 -26.41 -8.00
C ILE A 19 -13.15 -26.56 -7.97
N LEU A 20 -12.62 -27.76 -8.25
CA LEU A 20 -11.18 -28.04 -8.33
C LEU A 20 -10.51 -27.39 -9.55
N ARG A 21 -11.28 -26.97 -10.56
CA ARG A 21 -10.82 -26.23 -11.74
C ARG A 21 -10.73 -24.72 -11.53
N VAL A 22 -11.32 -24.18 -10.46
CA VAL A 22 -11.12 -22.78 -10.08
C VAL A 22 -9.73 -22.67 -9.48
N ALA A 23 -8.74 -22.31 -10.29
CA ALA A 23 -7.48 -21.79 -9.78
C ALA A 23 -7.83 -20.58 -8.90
N CYS A 24 -7.52 -20.67 -7.60
CA CYS A 24 -7.88 -19.63 -6.65
C CYS A 24 -7.01 -18.40 -6.92
N ASN A 25 -7.60 -17.39 -7.58
CA ASN A 25 -6.98 -16.07 -7.76
C ASN A 25 -7.08 -15.26 -6.47
N ALA A 26 -6.54 -15.78 -5.36
CA ALA A 26 -6.73 -15.21 -4.04
C ALA A 26 -6.18 -13.77 -3.93
N GLU A 27 -5.02 -13.49 -4.54
CA GLU A 27 -4.47 -12.14 -4.59
C GLU A 27 -5.31 -11.20 -5.48
N GLY A 28 -5.87 -11.72 -6.58
CA GLY A 28 -6.82 -10.98 -7.40
C GLY A 28 -8.13 -10.67 -6.66
N ASP A 29 -8.64 -11.58 -5.84
CA ASP A 29 -9.82 -11.34 -5.01
C ASP A 29 -9.57 -10.20 -3.99
N VAL A 30 -8.39 -10.17 -3.39
CA VAL A 30 -7.93 -9.09 -2.50
C VAL A 30 -7.91 -7.75 -3.22
N LEU A 31 -7.29 -7.70 -4.41
CA LEU A 31 -7.23 -6.48 -5.21
C LEU A 31 -8.60 -6.07 -5.76
N ASN A 32 -9.48 -7.03 -6.06
CA ASN A 32 -10.85 -6.76 -6.45
C ASN A 32 -11.66 -6.13 -5.30
N ALA A 33 -11.43 -6.56 -4.04
CA ALA A 33 -12.04 -5.90 -2.88
C ALA A 33 -11.63 -4.42 -2.79
N LEU A 34 -10.35 -4.10 -3.09
CA LEU A 34 -9.91 -2.71 -3.20
C LEU A 34 -10.64 -1.99 -4.33
N LYS A 35 -10.67 -2.57 -5.53
CA LYS A 35 -11.35 -2.00 -6.71
C LYS A 35 -12.82 -1.67 -6.41
N THR A 36 -13.55 -2.56 -5.75
CA THR A 36 -14.97 -2.33 -5.41
C THR A 36 -15.19 -1.22 -4.37
N ASN A 37 -14.16 -0.87 -3.60
CA ASN A 37 -14.19 0.22 -2.62
C ASN A 37 -13.63 1.54 -3.17
N MET A 38 -13.27 1.58 -4.45
CA MET A 38 -12.70 2.76 -5.11
C MET A 38 -13.66 3.30 -6.16
N ALA A 39 -13.81 4.63 -6.19
CA ALA A 39 -14.32 5.34 -7.34
C ALA A 39 -13.14 5.69 -8.27
N ASP A 40 -13.25 5.22 -9.51
CA ASP A 40 -12.23 5.28 -10.55
C ASP A 40 -12.76 6.02 -11.78
N PRO A 41 -12.77 7.36 -11.78
CA PRO A 41 -13.33 8.14 -12.88
C PRO A 41 -12.52 8.02 -14.17
N ASN A 42 -11.25 7.59 -14.08
CA ASN A 42 -10.33 7.51 -15.21
C ASN A 42 -10.17 6.08 -15.75
N ASN A 43 -10.91 5.10 -15.20
CA ASN A 43 -10.84 3.70 -15.58
C ASN A 43 -9.43 3.10 -15.46
N VAL A 44 -8.64 3.54 -14.48
CA VAL A 44 -7.28 3.04 -14.21
C VAL A 44 -7.29 1.55 -13.85
N LEU A 45 -8.34 1.09 -13.15
CA LEU A 45 -8.53 -0.28 -12.69
C LEU A 45 -9.30 -1.15 -13.70
N GLN A 46 -9.52 -0.68 -14.93
CA GLN A 46 -10.35 -1.40 -15.91
C GLN A 46 -9.82 -2.81 -16.25
N SER A 47 -8.50 -3.00 -16.25
CA SER A 47 -7.85 -4.27 -16.57
C SER A 47 -7.90 -5.30 -15.43
N TRP A 48 -8.35 -4.89 -14.24
CA TRP A 48 -8.42 -5.76 -13.07
C TRP A 48 -9.62 -6.68 -13.19
N ASP A 49 -9.37 -7.91 -13.64
CA ASP A 49 -10.37 -8.94 -13.86
C ASP A 49 -10.11 -10.14 -12.93
N PRO A 50 -10.87 -10.28 -11.83
CA PRO A 50 -10.69 -11.38 -10.86
C PRO A 50 -10.97 -12.76 -11.45
N THR A 51 -11.60 -12.86 -12.63
CA THR A 51 -11.87 -14.14 -13.29
C THR A 51 -10.63 -14.76 -13.95
N LEU A 52 -9.56 -13.97 -14.11
CA LEU A 52 -8.27 -14.45 -14.60
C LEU A 52 -7.56 -15.31 -13.56
N VAL A 53 -6.58 -16.10 -14.02
CA VAL A 53 -5.84 -17.05 -13.18
C VAL A 53 -5.06 -16.36 -12.06
N ASN A 54 -4.53 -15.16 -12.32
CA ASN A 54 -3.78 -14.34 -11.38
C ASN A 54 -3.81 -12.86 -11.85
N PRO A 55 -3.41 -11.90 -11.00
CA PRO A 55 -3.48 -10.48 -11.33
C PRO A 55 -2.25 -9.96 -12.10
N CYS A 56 -1.32 -10.82 -12.53
CA CYS A 56 -0.03 -10.38 -13.05
C CYS A 56 -0.09 -9.72 -14.44
N THR A 57 -1.21 -9.85 -15.14
CA THR A 57 -1.47 -9.16 -16.40
C THR A 57 -2.25 -7.86 -16.21
N TRP A 58 -2.64 -7.52 -14.97
CA TRP A 58 -3.37 -6.30 -14.69
C TRP A 58 -2.43 -5.11 -14.76
N TYR A 59 -2.92 -3.99 -15.29
CA TYR A 59 -2.18 -2.74 -15.23
C TYR A 59 -1.96 -2.34 -13.79
N HIS A 60 -0.83 -1.67 -13.54
CA HIS A 60 -0.46 -1.17 -12.22
C HIS A 60 -0.13 -2.28 -11.19
N VAL A 61 -0.04 -3.54 -11.63
CA VAL A 61 0.34 -4.69 -10.80
C VAL A 61 1.62 -5.31 -11.35
N THR A 62 2.58 -5.60 -10.48
CA THR A 62 3.80 -6.34 -10.83
C THR A 62 3.90 -7.59 -9.97
N CYS A 63 4.21 -8.72 -10.60
CA CYS A 63 4.43 -10.00 -9.93
C CYS A 63 5.88 -10.46 -9.99
N ASN A 64 6.24 -11.36 -9.08
CA ASN A 64 7.47 -12.14 -9.15
C ASN A 64 7.34 -13.35 -10.11
N ASP A 65 8.44 -14.10 -10.27
CA ASP A 65 8.53 -15.31 -11.10
C ASP A 65 7.58 -16.45 -10.67
N ARG A 66 6.96 -16.35 -9.48
CA ARG A 66 5.97 -17.30 -8.96
C ARG A 66 4.53 -16.81 -9.15
N ASN A 67 4.31 -15.78 -9.97
CA ASN A 67 3.02 -15.16 -10.24
C ASN A 67 2.33 -14.61 -8.96
N SER A 68 3.11 -14.11 -8.00
CA SER A 68 2.59 -13.46 -6.80
C SER A 68 2.92 -11.97 -6.80
N VAL A 69 1.95 -11.16 -6.40
CA VAL A 69 2.00 -9.69 -6.41
C VAL A 69 3.12 -9.19 -5.50
N THR A 70 3.94 -8.30 -6.05
CA THR A 70 5.07 -7.65 -5.36
C THR A 70 4.98 -6.13 -5.36
N ARG A 71 4.30 -5.52 -6.34
CA ARG A 71 4.05 -4.08 -6.38
C ARG A 71 2.65 -3.79 -6.89
N VAL A 72 2.02 -2.80 -6.26
CA VAL A 72 0.80 -2.14 -6.76
C VAL A 72 1.11 -0.64 -6.85
N ASP A 73 1.07 -0.09 -8.06
CA ASP A 73 1.40 1.32 -8.36
C ASP A 73 0.20 2.05 -8.96
N LEU A 74 -0.57 2.72 -8.11
CA LEU A 74 -1.75 3.48 -8.46
C LEU A 74 -1.57 4.97 -8.14
N GLN A 75 -0.34 5.49 -8.23
CA GLN A 75 -0.05 6.89 -7.93
C GLN A 75 -0.74 7.86 -8.92
N ASN A 76 -1.17 9.03 -8.43
CA ASN A 76 -1.78 10.10 -9.24
C ASN A 76 -2.93 9.64 -10.17
N ALA A 77 -3.71 8.64 -9.73
CA ALA A 77 -4.74 8.01 -10.54
C ALA A 77 -6.13 8.68 -10.39
N ASN A 78 -6.25 9.73 -9.57
CA ASN A 78 -7.52 10.38 -9.21
C ASN A 78 -8.53 9.40 -8.59
N LEU A 79 -8.04 8.35 -7.93
CA LEU A 79 -8.87 7.39 -7.22
C LEU A 79 -9.40 8.02 -5.93
N SER A 80 -10.63 7.67 -5.55
CA SER A 80 -11.20 8.05 -4.24
C SER A 80 -11.89 6.84 -3.62
N GLY A 81 -12.13 6.87 -2.32
CA GLY A 81 -12.67 5.72 -1.59
C GLY A 81 -11.91 5.48 -0.31
N GLN A 82 -11.79 4.23 0.12
CA GLN A 82 -11.10 3.84 1.36
C GLN A 82 -10.18 2.64 1.11
N LEU A 83 -9.09 2.57 1.90
CA LEU A 83 -8.27 1.36 1.95
C LEU A 83 -9.06 0.23 2.61
N VAL A 84 -8.78 -0.99 2.19
CA VAL A 84 -9.47 -2.19 2.69
C VAL A 84 -8.52 -3.08 3.51
N PRO A 85 -8.98 -3.66 4.63
CA PRO A 85 -8.18 -4.60 5.44
C PRO A 85 -7.56 -5.77 4.65
N GLN A 86 -8.26 -6.22 3.61
CA GLN A 86 -7.86 -7.33 2.75
C GLN A 86 -6.50 -7.11 2.10
N LEU A 87 -6.07 -5.85 1.91
CA LEU A 87 -4.73 -5.56 1.38
C LEU A 87 -3.62 -6.20 2.20
N GLY A 88 -3.82 -6.41 3.51
CA GLY A 88 -2.90 -7.12 4.39
C GLY A 88 -2.70 -8.62 4.06
N GLN A 89 -3.46 -9.16 3.09
CA GLN A 89 -3.42 -10.56 2.67
C GLN A 89 -2.53 -10.81 1.45
N LEU A 90 -1.78 -9.80 0.98
CA LEU A 90 -0.83 -9.93 -0.14
C LEU A 90 0.56 -10.36 0.40
N PRO A 91 0.90 -11.66 0.40
CA PRO A 91 2.01 -12.21 1.20
C PRO A 91 3.39 -11.72 0.75
N ASN A 92 3.55 -11.39 -0.53
CA ASN A 92 4.82 -11.02 -1.13
C ASN A 92 4.88 -9.54 -1.54
N LEU A 93 3.92 -8.73 -1.13
CA LEU A 93 3.90 -7.31 -1.48
C LEU A 93 5.12 -6.61 -0.87
N GLN A 94 5.84 -5.87 -1.71
CA GLN A 94 7.04 -5.10 -1.37
C GLN A 94 6.80 -3.60 -1.50
N TYR A 95 5.98 -3.18 -2.47
CA TYR A 95 5.74 -1.77 -2.75
C TYR A 95 4.23 -1.53 -2.88
N LEU A 96 3.70 -0.63 -2.04
CA LEU A 96 2.32 -0.17 -2.14
C LEU A 96 2.32 1.35 -2.34
N GLU A 97 2.11 1.76 -3.59
CA GLU A 97 2.25 3.15 -4.05
C GLU A 97 0.85 3.70 -4.39
N LEU A 98 0.30 4.50 -3.49
CA LEU A 98 -1.07 5.05 -3.59
C LEU A 98 -1.11 6.57 -3.48
N TYR A 99 0.05 7.23 -3.50
CA TYR A 99 0.14 8.66 -3.27
C TYR A 99 -0.53 9.50 -4.38
N GLY A 100 -0.93 10.72 -4.03
CA GLY A 100 -1.52 11.65 -5.00
C GLY A 100 -2.92 11.27 -5.47
N ASN A 101 -3.69 10.61 -4.60
CA ASN A 101 -5.10 10.27 -4.85
C ASN A 101 -6.01 11.00 -3.85
N ASN A 102 -7.31 10.74 -3.94
CA ASN A 102 -8.33 11.25 -3.03
C ASN A 102 -8.83 10.15 -2.06
N ILE A 103 -7.97 9.18 -1.70
CA ILE A 103 -8.31 8.09 -0.78
C ILE A 103 -8.51 8.66 0.62
N SER A 104 -9.55 8.21 1.31
CA SER A 104 -10.00 8.73 2.60
C SER A 104 -10.14 7.61 3.64
N GLY A 105 -10.53 7.96 4.87
CA GLY A 105 -10.61 7.01 5.97
C GLY A 105 -9.26 6.75 6.63
N ILE A 106 -9.14 5.65 7.37
CA ILE A 106 -7.94 5.31 8.15
C ILE A 106 -7.02 4.34 7.40
N ILE A 107 -5.78 4.24 7.85
CA ILE A 107 -4.86 3.17 7.43
C ILE A 107 -5.25 1.89 8.19
N PRO A 108 -5.61 0.78 7.50
CA PRO A 108 -5.98 -0.47 8.17
C PRO A 108 -4.81 -1.07 8.96
N GLU A 109 -5.07 -1.60 10.15
CA GLU A 109 -4.05 -2.24 10.99
C GLU A 109 -3.47 -3.50 10.33
N GLU A 110 -4.25 -4.15 9.47
CA GLU A 110 -3.90 -5.35 8.73
C GLU A 110 -2.76 -5.13 7.74
N LEU A 111 -2.46 -3.88 7.34
CA LEU A 111 -1.25 -3.60 6.56
C LEU A 111 0.03 -3.99 7.33
N GLY A 112 -0.03 -4.09 8.66
CA GLY A 112 1.05 -4.65 9.49
C GLY A 112 1.33 -6.14 9.27
N ASN A 113 0.51 -6.85 8.49
CA ASN A 113 0.75 -8.26 8.09
C ASN A 113 1.62 -8.38 6.84
N LEU A 114 1.92 -7.28 6.14
CA LEU A 114 2.72 -7.24 4.92
C LEU A 114 4.22 -7.37 5.24
N THR A 115 4.65 -8.50 5.80
CA THR A 115 6.01 -8.72 6.32
C THR A 115 7.14 -8.57 5.28
N ASN A 116 6.81 -8.52 3.99
CA ASN A 116 7.74 -8.27 2.90
C ASN A 116 7.78 -6.81 2.40
N LEU A 117 6.97 -5.92 2.98
CA LEU A 117 6.84 -4.54 2.53
C LEU A 117 8.16 -3.77 2.75
N LEU A 118 8.61 -3.10 1.69
CA LEU A 118 9.80 -2.27 1.64
C LEU A 118 9.42 -0.77 1.60
N SER A 119 8.34 -0.42 0.90
CA SER A 119 7.83 0.94 0.79
C SER A 119 6.31 1.00 0.92
N LEU A 120 5.83 1.97 1.69
CA LEU A 120 4.41 2.31 1.83
C LEU A 120 4.19 3.81 1.61
N ASP A 121 3.58 4.15 0.47
CA ASP A 121 3.51 5.53 -0.02
C ASP A 121 2.05 5.97 -0.08
N LEU A 122 1.59 6.66 0.97
CA LEU A 122 0.18 7.07 1.14
C LEU A 122 0.01 8.60 1.16
N TYR A 123 1.08 9.36 0.99
CA TYR A 123 1.05 10.82 1.05
C TYR A 123 0.17 11.44 -0.04
N LEU A 124 -0.22 12.71 0.13
CA LEU A 124 -1.18 13.39 -0.78
C LEU A 124 -2.49 12.61 -0.99
N ASN A 125 -3.04 12.02 0.09
CA ASN A 125 -4.40 11.44 0.15
C ASN A 125 -5.23 12.07 1.27
N ASN A 126 -6.55 11.91 1.31
CA ASN A 126 -7.41 12.41 2.40
C ASN A 126 -7.54 11.43 3.58
N LEU A 127 -6.50 10.66 3.86
CA LEU A 127 -6.45 9.74 5.00
C LEU A 127 -6.49 10.52 6.33
N THR A 128 -7.19 9.95 7.31
CA THR A 128 -7.36 10.44 8.67
C THR A 128 -6.90 9.38 9.68
N GLY A 129 -6.93 9.70 10.98
CA GLY A 129 -6.44 8.80 12.02
C GLY A 129 -4.91 8.79 12.13
N GLY A 130 -4.41 7.98 13.07
CA GLY A 130 -2.96 7.81 13.31
C GLY A 130 -2.33 6.74 12.41
N ILE A 131 -1.01 6.71 12.38
CA ILE A 131 -0.26 5.58 11.81
C ILE A 131 -0.47 4.37 12.73
N PRO A 132 -0.98 3.22 12.23
CA PRO A 132 -1.17 2.04 13.05
C PRO A 132 0.14 1.53 13.65
N THR A 133 0.14 1.24 14.96
CA THR A 133 1.31 0.67 15.64
C THR A 133 1.70 -0.70 15.10
N THR A 134 0.76 -1.41 14.46
CA THR A 134 1.01 -2.68 13.79
C THR A 134 2.01 -2.58 12.65
N LEU A 135 2.19 -1.41 12.03
CA LEU A 135 3.23 -1.18 11.02
C LEU A 135 4.65 -1.32 11.62
N GLY A 136 4.81 -1.18 12.94
CA GLY A 136 6.06 -1.47 13.64
C GLY A 136 6.52 -2.94 13.55
N LYS A 137 5.64 -3.86 13.13
CA LYS A 137 5.97 -5.27 12.87
C LYS A 137 6.75 -5.46 11.56
N LEU A 138 6.73 -4.47 10.67
CA LEU A 138 7.29 -4.57 9.33
C LEU A 138 8.81 -4.35 9.35
N THR A 139 9.55 -5.40 9.70
CA THR A 139 11.02 -5.33 9.89
C THR A 139 11.82 -5.05 8.61
N LYS A 140 11.20 -5.22 7.44
CA LYS A 140 11.81 -4.91 6.13
C LYS A 140 11.42 -3.54 5.58
N LEU A 141 10.48 -2.84 6.21
CA LEU A 141 10.03 -1.54 5.76
C LEU A 141 11.19 -0.55 5.86
N GLN A 142 11.47 0.16 4.77
CA GLN A 142 12.54 1.15 4.72
C GLN A 142 11.96 2.56 4.66
N PHE A 143 10.85 2.72 3.94
CA PHE A 143 10.22 4.01 3.71
C PHE A 143 8.74 3.97 4.06
N LEU A 144 8.31 4.94 4.86
CA LEU A 144 6.90 5.19 5.19
C LEU A 144 6.58 6.66 4.95
N TRP A 145 5.74 6.94 3.96
CA TRP A 145 5.25 8.29 3.66
C TRP A 145 3.74 8.39 3.91
N SER A 146 3.33 9.11 4.97
CA SER A 146 1.92 9.38 5.27
C SER A 146 1.68 10.87 5.55
N LYS A 147 0.40 11.29 5.51
CA LYS A 147 0.04 12.64 5.98
C LYS A 147 0.32 12.77 7.50
N PRO A 148 0.68 13.98 7.98
CA PRO A 148 0.80 14.23 9.41
C PRO A 148 -0.56 14.13 10.12
N VAL A 149 -0.56 13.57 11.32
CA VAL A 149 -1.77 13.49 12.18
C VAL A 149 -2.00 14.87 12.80
N GLN A 150 -3.19 15.45 12.58
CA GLN A 150 -3.53 16.82 13.01
C GLN A 150 -3.49 17.02 14.55
N SER A 151 -3.46 15.96 15.36
CA SER A 151 -3.55 16.06 16.83
C SER A 151 -2.24 16.39 17.55
N GLU A 152 -1.09 16.49 16.87
CA GLU A 152 0.18 16.87 17.50
C GLU A 152 0.79 18.18 16.95
N ILE A 153 0.16 18.83 15.96
CA ILE A 153 0.67 20.07 15.36
C ILE A 153 0.16 21.31 16.11
N THR A 154 0.47 21.36 17.40
CA THR A 154 0.60 22.64 18.11
C THR A 154 1.90 22.61 18.86
N THR A 155 3.03 22.68 18.14
CA THR A 155 4.09 23.70 18.26
C THR A 155 5.19 23.36 17.23
N PHE A 156 5.76 24.38 16.59
CA PHE A 156 6.94 24.41 15.71
C PHE A 156 6.74 24.43 14.20
N ILE A 157 7.48 25.37 13.63
CA ILE A 157 7.34 26.06 12.35
C ILE A 157 8.40 25.55 11.37
N SER A 158 7.98 25.49 10.10
CA SER A 158 8.69 25.61 8.83
C SER A 158 9.98 24.80 8.51
N ALA A 159 9.95 24.33 7.26
CA ALA A 159 11.10 24.07 6.38
C ALA A 159 12.03 22.90 6.72
N CYS A 160 11.46 21.76 7.08
CA CYS A 160 11.76 20.43 6.51
C CYS A 160 10.84 19.44 7.21
N SER A 161 10.34 18.46 6.46
CA SER A 161 9.53 17.36 6.99
C SER A 161 10.14 16.79 8.27
N TYR A 162 9.33 16.65 9.31
CA TYR A 162 9.71 15.99 10.55
C TYR A 162 10.13 14.55 10.22
N VAL A 163 11.37 14.16 10.51
CA VAL A 163 11.82 12.77 10.44
C VAL A 163 11.75 12.23 11.85
N VAL A 164 10.75 11.40 12.15
CA VAL A 164 10.73 10.65 13.41
C VAL A 164 11.36 9.30 13.11
N GLN A 165 12.59 9.10 13.57
CA GLN A 165 13.18 7.79 13.62
C GLN A 165 12.52 7.04 14.78
N SER A 166 11.67 6.05 14.48
CA SER A 166 11.33 5.04 15.48
C SER A 166 12.53 4.11 15.64
N ASP A 167 12.66 3.40 16.76
CA ASP A 167 13.81 2.53 17.09
C ASP A 167 14.01 1.31 16.16
N VAL A 168 13.30 1.29 15.04
CA VAL A 168 13.34 0.31 13.96
C VAL A 168 13.85 1.05 12.72
N ASN A 169 14.66 0.44 11.86
CA ASN A 169 15.35 1.08 10.72
C ASN A 169 14.45 1.69 9.60
N VAL A 170 13.27 2.22 9.95
CA VAL A 170 12.26 2.80 9.07
C VAL A 170 12.41 4.32 9.06
N ILE A 171 12.56 4.89 7.88
CA ILE A 171 12.55 6.34 7.70
C ILE A 171 11.10 6.78 7.48
N VAL A 172 10.51 7.43 8.49
CA VAL A 172 9.18 8.03 8.38
C VAL A 172 9.33 9.48 7.93
N ILE A 173 8.73 9.82 6.79
CA ILE A 173 8.78 11.17 6.23
C ILE A 173 7.35 11.67 6.05
N TYR A 174 7.01 12.75 6.76
CA TYR A 174 5.72 13.42 6.58
C TYR A 174 5.77 14.40 5.40
N ALA A 175 4.84 14.29 4.47
CA ALA A 175 4.66 15.30 3.43
C ALA A 175 3.67 16.38 3.91
N LEU A 176 4.16 17.60 4.16
CA LEU A 176 3.30 18.77 4.31
C LEU A 176 2.83 19.19 2.91
N ALA A 177 1.52 19.26 2.69
CA ALA A 177 0.97 19.83 1.47
C ALA A 177 -0.18 20.78 1.81
N SER A 178 0.09 22.09 1.71
CA SER A 178 -0.93 23.04 1.27
C SER A 178 -1.04 22.88 -0.26
N GLN A 179 -2.26 22.78 -0.78
CA GLN A 179 -2.54 22.43 -2.18
C GLN A 179 -1.95 23.42 -3.22
N GLN A 180 -1.37 24.55 -2.81
CA GLN A 180 -0.92 25.62 -3.72
C GLN A 180 0.55 25.53 -4.18
N GLN A 181 1.41 24.70 -3.57
CA GLN A 181 2.86 24.71 -3.85
C GLN A 181 3.39 23.55 -4.72
N LEU A 182 2.52 22.68 -5.24
CA LEU A 182 2.94 21.46 -5.95
C LEU A 182 3.17 21.62 -7.46
N ILE A 183 2.84 22.77 -8.04
CA ILE A 183 2.94 23.00 -9.49
C ILE A 183 4.41 23.13 -9.97
N ASP A 184 5.38 23.39 -9.06
CA ASP A 184 6.80 23.59 -9.45
C ASP A 184 7.72 22.38 -9.19
N ARG A 185 7.20 21.21 -8.79
CA ARG A 185 8.02 20.07 -8.29
C ARG A 185 8.50 19.06 -9.33
N HIS A 186 8.63 19.45 -10.59
CA HIS A 186 9.47 18.69 -11.55
C HIS A 186 10.97 19.03 -11.44
N ASN A 187 11.39 19.85 -10.47
CA ASN A 187 12.80 20.17 -10.25
C ASN A 187 13.45 19.16 -9.29
N SER A 188 14.25 18.26 -9.85
CA SER A 188 15.05 17.21 -9.18
C SER A 188 15.98 17.73 -8.06
N SER A 189 16.19 19.03 -7.98
CA SER A 189 16.99 19.73 -6.99
C SER A 189 16.37 19.75 -5.58
N VAL A 190 15.03 19.76 -5.44
CA VAL A 190 14.37 19.78 -4.12
C VAL A 190 14.37 18.39 -3.47
N LEU A 191 14.23 17.32 -4.26
CA LEU A 191 14.40 15.94 -3.80
C LEU A 191 15.83 15.68 -3.33
N ASN A 192 16.83 16.12 -4.10
CA ASN A 192 18.24 15.99 -3.72
C ASN A 192 18.60 16.82 -2.47
N TYR A 193 18.02 18.02 -2.31
CA TYR A 193 18.23 18.84 -1.11
C TYR A 193 17.67 18.20 0.17
N CYS A 194 16.52 17.50 0.07
CA CYS A 194 15.97 16.73 1.18
C CYS A 194 16.76 15.45 1.48
N TYR A 195 17.31 14.79 0.45
CA TYR A 195 18.17 13.59 0.61
C TYR A 195 19.52 13.94 1.25
N ASP A 196 20.18 15.01 0.80
CA ASP A 196 21.49 15.43 1.32
C ASP A 196 21.40 15.92 2.78
N THR A 197 20.30 16.58 3.14
CA THR A 197 20.05 17.00 4.53
C THR A 197 19.67 15.82 5.44
N ALA A 198 18.95 14.80 4.95
CA ALA A 198 18.68 13.57 5.70
C ALA A 198 19.96 12.80 6.06
N SER A 199 20.95 12.75 5.15
CA SER A 199 22.26 12.15 5.41
C SER A 199 23.11 12.95 6.42
N ALA A 200 22.98 14.28 6.45
CA ALA A 200 23.67 15.13 7.42
C ALA A 200 23.06 15.05 8.82
N VAL A 201 21.73 14.92 8.93
CA VAL A 201 21.01 14.78 10.20
C VAL A 201 21.22 13.40 10.84
N SER A 202 21.38 12.35 10.02
CA SER A 202 21.80 11.00 10.45
C SER A 202 23.13 10.98 11.23
N VAL A 203 24.04 11.92 10.95
CA VAL A 203 25.33 12.05 11.65
C VAL A 203 25.20 12.93 12.90
N ALA A 204 24.36 13.97 12.85
CA ALA A 204 24.15 14.87 13.98
C ALA A 204 23.43 14.19 15.17
N ILE A 205 22.47 13.30 14.91
CA ILE A 205 21.70 12.59 15.96
C ILE A 205 22.49 11.43 16.58
N ARG A 206 23.33 10.73 15.80
CA ARG A 206 24.30 9.74 16.32
C ARG A 206 25.23 10.34 17.38
N ASN A 207 25.55 11.62 17.26
CA ASN A 207 26.44 12.32 18.20
C ASN A 207 25.71 12.98 19.37
N SER A 208 24.37 13.13 19.33
CA SER A 208 23.58 13.71 20.44
C SER A 208 22.97 12.67 21.38
N PHE A 209 23.04 11.38 21.03
CA PHE A 209 22.70 10.26 21.90
C PHE A 209 23.89 9.34 22.25
N SER A 210 25.13 9.84 22.10
CA SER A 210 26.20 9.39 22.99
C SER A 210 25.93 10.10 24.33
N ILE A 211 25.46 9.39 25.37
CA ILE A 211 26.22 8.86 26.52
C ILE A 211 25.18 8.31 27.53
N PRO A 212 25.46 7.30 28.36
CA PRO A 212 26.36 6.14 28.25
C PRO A 212 25.61 4.81 28.00
#